data_AF-A0A3A9G9I1-F1
#
_entry.id   AF-A0A3A9G9I1-F1
#
_cell.length_a   1.000
_cell.length_b   1.000
_cell.length_c   1.000
_cell.angle_alpha   90.00
_cell.angle_beta   90.00
_cell.angle_gamma   90.00
#
_symmetry.space_group_name_H-M   'P 1'
#
loop_
_entity.id
_entity.type
_entity.pdbx_description
1 polymer ?
#
loop_
_entity_poly.entity_id
_entity_poly.type
_entity_poly.pdbx_seq_one_letter_code
_entity_poly.pdbx_strand_id
1 'polypeptide(L)'
;MTVAIIGSRKTEDFSIENMISRIPQNATELVSGGAEGVDAMAVQAALMLGLPIQVFSPDYKIYGNMAPLVRDRRIVDAADLVLAFWDGHSRGTAYTLKYCIERRRPFRIYLFHSPDFSSPEFS
;
A
#
# COMPACT_ATOMS: atom_id res chain seq x y z
N MET A 1 10.41 9.91 -9.13
CA MET A 1 10.59 8.78 -8.19
C MET A 1 9.38 7.88 -8.28
N THR A 2 9.56 6.58 -8.07
CA THR A 2 8.47 5.60 -8.10
C THR A 2 7.86 5.46 -6.70
N VAL A 3 6.54 5.62 -6.58
CA VAL A 3 5.85 5.59 -5.27
C VAL A 3 4.90 4.41 -5.24
N ALA A 4 5.10 3.48 -4.31
CA ALA A 4 4.15 2.42 -4.05
C ALA A 4 3.02 2.91 -3.16
N ILE A 5 1.78 2.59 -3.53
CA ILE A 5 0.59 2.78 -2.70
C ILE A 5 0.02 1.40 -2.39
N ILE A 6 -0.03 1.08 -1.10
CA ILE A 6 -0.54 -0.18 -0.58
C ILE A 6 -1.51 0.11 0.55
N GLY A 7 -2.41 -0.84 0.84
CA GLY A 7 -3.19 -0.71 2.05
C GLY A 7 -4.29 -1.71 2.24
N SER A 8 -5.20 -1.33 3.12
CA SER A 8 -6.34 -2.16 3.52
C SER A 8 -7.44 -2.12 2.47
N ARG A 9 -8.28 -3.16 2.46
CA ARG A 9 -9.40 -3.27 1.51
C ARG A 9 -10.61 -2.41 1.89
N LYS A 10 -10.70 -2.03 3.16
CA LYS A 10 -11.72 -1.11 3.67
C LYS A 10 -11.19 0.32 3.63
N THR A 11 -11.97 1.24 3.07
CA THR A 11 -11.57 2.63 2.81
C THR A 11 -12.60 3.65 3.33
N GLU A 12 -13.50 3.23 4.23
CA GLU A 12 -14.68 4.02 4.63
C GLU A 12 -14.31 5.40 5.21
N ASP A 13 -13.13 5.54 5.82
CA ASP A 13 -12.63 6.81 6.39
C ASP A 13 -11.52 7.47 5.57
N PHE A 14 -11.27 6.99 4.35
CA PHE A 14 -10.12 7.39 3.57
C PHE A 14 -10.51 7.85 2.16
N SER A 15 -10.31 9.15 1.88
CA SER A 15 -10.66 9.76 0.60
C SER A 15 -9.49 9.79 -0.38
N ILE A 16 -9.80 9.85 -1.67
CA ILE A 16 -8.80 9.91 -2.74
C ILE A 16 -8.02 11.23 -2.72
N GLU A 17 -8.66 12.33 -2.34
CA GLU A 17 -8.02 13.64 -2.19
C GLU A 17 -6.96 13.61 -1.09
N ASN A 18 -7.24 12.93 0.02
CA ASN A 18 -6.26 12.73 1.08
C ASN A 18 -5.07 11.93 0.53
N MET A 19 -5.32 10.82 -0.18
CA MET A 19 -4.26 10.03 -0.83
C MET A 19 -3.37 10.89 -1.72
N ILE A 20 -3.99 11.63 -2.64
CA ILE A 20 -3.30 12.48 -3.59
C ILE A 20 -2.43 13.51 -2.87
N SER A 21 -2.93 14.13 -1.80
CA SER A 21 -2.17 15.11 -1.00
C SER A 21 -0.92 14.52 -0.33
N ARG A 22 -0.83 13.20 -0.17
CA ARG A 22 0.32 12.49 0.40
C ARG A 22 1.34 12.04 -0.64
N ILE A 23 0.99 12.05 -1.92
CA ILE A 23 1.90 11.68 -3.00
C ILE A 23 2.92 12.82 -3.19
N PRO A 24 4.23 12.53 -3.15
CA PRO A 24 5.25 13.54 -3.41
C PRO A 24 5.10 14.18 -4.79
N GLN A 25 5.30 15.50 -4.88
CA GLN A 25 5.19 16.23 -6.16
C GLN A 25 6.20 15.79 -7.22
N ASN A 26 7.33 15.18 -6.81
CA ASN A 26 8.34 14.61 -7.71
C ASN A 26 8.09 13.11 -8.03
N ALA A 27 6.92 12.58 -7.68
CA ALA A 27 6.49 11.26 -8.13
C ALA A 27 6.33 11.27 -9.66
N THR A 28 6.91 10.27 -10.30
CA THR A 28 6.88 10.12 -11.77
C THR A 28 6.12 8.88 -12.21
N GLU A 29 5.86 7.96 -11.27
CA GLU A 29 5.16 6.71 -11.48
C GLU A 29 4.60 6.22 -10.15
N LEU A 30 3.45 5.57 -10.19
CA LEU A 30 2.86 4.86 -9.06
C LEU A 30 2.97 3.34 -9.24
N VAL A 31 3.01 2.61 -8.13
CA VAL A 31 2.98 1.15 -8.11
C VAL A 31 1.94 0.68 -7.09
N SER A 32 1.16 -0.37 -7.40
CA SER A 32 0.21 -0.96 -6.45
C SER A 32 -0.03 -2.45 -6.70
N GLY A 33 -0.83 -3.10 -5.85
CA GLY A 33 -1.08 -4.54 -5.85
C GLY A 33 -2.41 -5.00 -6.46
N GLY A 34 -3.22 -4.06 -6.96
CA GLY A 34 -4.44 -4.35 -7.73
C GLY A 34 -5.55 -5.01 -6.92
N ALA A 35 -5.50 -4.96 -5.59
CA ALA A 35 -6.61 -5.40 -4.75
C ALA A 35 -7.74 -4.35 -4.71
N GLU A 36 -8.85 -4.70 -4.06
CA GLU A 36 -9.90 -3.74 -3.71
C GLU A 36 -9.42 -2.74 -2.64
N GLY A 37 -10.17 -1.65 -2.47
CA GLY A 37 -9.89 -0.61 -1.49
C GLY A 37 -8.75 0.30 -1.91
N VAL A 38 -7.71 0.41 -1.06
CA VAL A 38 -6.59 1.35 -1.27
C VAL A 38 -5.91 1.14 -2.63
N ASP A 39 -5.70 -0.10 -3.05
CA ASP A 39 -5.04 -0.40 -4.32
C ASP A 39 -5.89 0.08 -5.52
N ALA A 40 -7.22 0.00 -5.44
CA ALA A 40 -8.11 0.54 -6.47
C ALA A 40 -8.11 2.08 -6.48
N MET A 41 -8.07 2.71 -5.30
CA MET A 41 -7.92 4.16 -5.17
C MET A 41 -6.58 4.64 -5.73
N ALA A 42 -5.51 3.85 -5.61
CA ALA A 42 -4.20 4.20 -6.18
C ALA A 42 -4.27 4.33 -7.71
N VAL A 43 -5.02 3.44 -8.38
CA VAL A 43 -5.27 3.52 -9.84
C VAL A 43 -6.03 4.78 -10.20
N GLN A 44 -7.05 5.14 -9.42
CA GLN A 44 -7.80 6.37 -9.63
C GLN A 44 -6.93 7.62 -9.38
N ALA A 45 -6.10 7.62 -8.34
CA ALA A 45 -5.19 8.71 -8.03
C ALA A 45 -4.14 8.91 -9.14
N ALA A 46 -3.60 7.82 -9.70
CA ALA A 46 -2.72 7.87 -10.86
C ALA A 46 -3.39 8.56 -12.04
N LEU A 47 -4.63 8.17 -12.34
CA LEU A 47 -5.41 8.74 -13.44
C LEU A 47 -5.66 10.24 -13.24
N MET A 48 -6.07 10.65 -12.04
CA MET A 48 -6.32 12.06 -11.71
C MET A 48 -5.04 12.92 -11.79
N LEU A 49 -3.89 12.35 -11.45
CA LEU A 49 -2.60 13.04 -11.50
C LEU A 49 -1.91 12.96 -12.87
N GLY A 50 -2.45 12.19 -13.81
CA GLY A 50 -1.79 11.93 -15.11
C GLY A 50 -0.48 11.15 -14.97
N LEU A 51 -0.33 10.33 -13.93
CA LEU A 51 0.85 9.53 -13.68
C LEU A 51 0.67 8.10 -14.23
N PRO A 52 1.72 7.48 -14.80
CA PRO A 52 1.69 6.06 -15.09
C PRO A 52 1.58 5.25 -13.79
N ILE A 53 0.90 4.11 -13.85
CA ILE A 53 0.79 3.17 -12.74
C ILE A 53 1.09 1.74 -13.17
N GLN A 54 1.95 1.06 -12.44
CA GLN A 54 2.18 -0.37 -12.55
C GLN A 54 1.41 -1.13 -11.47
N VAL A 55 0.61 -2.11 -11.88
CA VAL A 55 -0.17 -2.94 -10.96
C VAL A 55 0.36 -4.37 -10.97
N PHE A 56 0.79 -4.86 -9.80
CA PHE A 56 1.29 -6.22 -9.63
C PHE A 56 0.18 -7.17 -9.19
N SER A 57 -0.23 -8.07 -10.09
CA SER A 57 -1.16 -9.15 -9.76
C SER A 57 -0.42 -10.36 -9.16
N PRO A 58 -1.01 -11.07 -8.18
CA PRO A 58 -0.45 -12.31 -7.66
C PRO A 58 -0.45 -13.42 -8.72
N ASP A 59 0.69 -14.08 -8.90
CA ASP A 59 0.82 -15.23 -9.81
C ASP A 59 0.65 -16.55 -9.05
N TYR A 60 -0.60 -16.99 -8.94
CA TYR A 60 -0.96 -18.25 -8.27
C TYR A 60 -0.49 -19.49 -9.02
N LYS A 61 -0.24 -19.41 -10.34
CA LYS A 61 0.21 -20.56 -11.12
C LYS A 61 1.63 -20.95 -10.74
N ILE A 62 2.49 -19.97 -10.50
CA ILE A 62 3.88 -20.19 -10.13
C ILE A 62 4.06 -20.34 -8.62
N TYR A 63 3.43 -19.46 -7.83
CA TYR A 63 3.75 -19.34 -6.40
C TYR A 63 2.68 -19.90 -5.46
N GLY A 64 1.56 -20.40 -5.99
CA GLY A 64 0.46 -20.96 -5.19
C GLY A 64 0.02 -19.99 -4.08
N ASN A 65 -0.10 -20.51 -2.85
CA ASN A 65 -0.52 -19.72 -1.68
C ASN A 65 0.46 -18.59 -1.30
N MET A 66 1.71 -18.64 -1.78
CA MET A 66 2.72 -17.60 -1.53
C MET A 66 2.62 -16.44 -2.53
N ALA A 67 1.78 -16.55 -3.57
CA ALA A 67 1.65 -15.54 -4.61
C ALA A 67 1.38 -14.12 -4.09
N PRO A 68 0.51 -13.90 -3.08
CA PRO A 68 0.32 -12.57 -2.51
C PRO A 68 1.60 -12.01 -1.88
N LEU A 69 2.30 -12.83 -1.10
CA LEU A 69 3.52 -12.42 -0.41
C LEU A 69 4.67 -12.11 -1.38
N VAL A 70 4.80 -12.90 -2.45
CA VAL A 70 5.79 -12.64 -3.51
C VAL A 70 5.45 -11.36 -4.27
N ARG A 71 4.16 -11.15 -4.57
CA ARG A 71 3.68 -9.92 -5.19
C ARG A 71 3.96 -8.69 -4.32
N ASP A 72 3.69 -8.76 -3.02
CA ASP A 72 3.91 -7.66 -2.09
C ASP A 72 5.39 -7.25 -2.02
N ARG A 73 6.30 -8.24 -2.04
CA ARG A 73 7.74 -7.96 -2.12
C ARG A 73 8.11 -7.21 -3.40
N ARG A 74 7.56 -7.62 -4.54
CA ARG A 74 7.81 -6.96 -5.83
C ARG A 74 7.37 -5.50 -5.84
N ILE A 75 6.25 -5.16 -5.19
CA ILE A 75 5.81 -3.78 -5.04
C ILE A 75 6.86 -2.95 -4.28
N VAL A 76 7.34 -3.46 -3.14
CA VAL A 76 8.34 -2.76 -2.29
C VAL A 76 9.68 -2.63 -3.01
N ASP A 77 10.09 -3.68 -3.73
CA ASP A 77 11.37 -3.71 -4.44
C ASP A 77 11.35 -2.74 -5.64
N ALA A 78 10.19 -2.51 -6.28
CA ALA A 78 10.03 -1.61 -7.43
C ALA A 78 9.88 -0.13 -7.06
N ALA A 79 9.55 0.20 -5.80
CA ALA A 79 9.28 1.58 -5.40
C ALA A 79 10.48 2.24 -4.73
N ASP A 80 10.60 3.57 -4.83
CA ASP A 80 11.54 4.38 -4.05
C ASP A 80 11.01 4.68 -2.64
N LEU A 81 9.70 4.86 -2.53
CA LEU A 81 8.94 5.18 -1.31
C LEU A 81 7.64 4.38 -1.28
N VAL A 82 7.27 3.86 -0.11
CA VAL A 82 6.00 3.16 0.10
C VAL A 82 5.06 4.00 0.97
N LEU A 83 3.86 4.29 0.48
CA LEU A 83 2.77 4.89 1.24
C LEU A 83 1.78 3.80 1.63
N ALA A 84 1.69 3.50 2.92
CA ALA A 84 0.79 2.51 3.46
C ALA A 84 -0.43 3.17 4.11
N PHE A 85 -1.59 2.95 3.52
CA PHE A 85 -2.87 3.37 4.10
C PHE A 85 -3.46 2.18 4.87
N TRP A 86 -3.42 2.24 6.19
CA TRP A 86 -3.61 1.07 7.04
C TRP A 86 -4.71 1.25 8.10
N ASP A 87 -5.55 0.22 8.25
CA ASP A 87 -6.59 0.11 9.28
C ASP A 87 -6.03 -0.35 10.64
N GLY A 88 -4.72 -0.59 10.74
CA GLY A 88 -4.05 -1.14 11.93
C GLY A 88 -4.18 -2.67 12.09
N HIS A 89 -4.98 -3.35 11.26
CA HIS A 89 -5.34 -4.77 11.42
C HIS A 89 -4.97 -5.64 10.21
N SER A 90 -4.89 -5.05 9.01
CA SER A 90 -4.59 -5.75 7.77
C SER A 90 -3.22 -6.45 7.83
N ARG A 91 -3.25 -7.78 8.00
CA ARG A 91 -2.06 -8.63 8.06
C ARG A 91 -1.19 -8.53 6.80
N GLY A 92 -1.80 -8.34 5.63
CA GLY A 92 -1.08 -8.13 4.38
C GLY A 92 -0.28 -6.83 4.40
N THR A 93 -0.91 -5.73 4.84
CA THR A 93 -0.22 -4.44 4.96
C THR A 93 0.91 -4.50 5.99
N ALA A 94 0.67 -5.13 7.14
CA ALA A 94 1.70 -5.35 8.18
C ALA A 94 2.89 -6.16 7.64
N TYR A 95 2.63 -7.21 6.86
CA TYR A 95 3.67 -7.99 6.19
C TYR A 95 4.50 -7.14 5.23
N THR A 96 3.86 -6.32 4.39
CA THR A 96 4.55 -5.45 3.44
C THR A 96 5.40 -4.39 4.15
N LEU A 97 4.88 -3.78 5.23
CA LEU A 97 5.62 -2.83 6.06
C LEU A 97 6.85 -3.47 6.72
N LYS A 98 6.72 -4.70 7.24
CA LYS A 98 7.87 -5.45 7.76
C LYS A 98 8.94 -5.64 6.68
N TYR A 99 8.53 -6.00 5.46
CA TYR A 99 9.47 -6.16 4.35
C TYR A 99 10.14 -4.83 3.95
N CYS A 100 9.44 -3.69 4.04
CA CYS A 100 10.05 -2.37 3.85
C CYS A 100 11.22 -2.14 4.84
N ILE A 101 11.02 -2.49 6.12
CA ILE A 101 12.06 -2.38 7.16
C ILE A 101 13.25 -3.27 6.82
N GLU A 102 13.01 -4.53 6.48
CA GLU A 102 14.04 -5.50 6.10
C GLU A 102 14.89 -5.03 4.91
N ARG A 103 14.25 -4.36 3.94
CA ARG A 103 14.90 -3.82 2.74
C ARG A 103 15.42 -2.39 2.89
N ARG A 104 15.26 -1.77 4.06
CA ARG A 104 15.56 -0.34 4.29
C ARG A 104 14.88 0.58 3.27
N ARG A 105 13.69 0.19 2.79
CA ARG A 105 12.88 0.97 1.87
C ARG A 105 12.15 2.05 2.67
N PRO A 106 12.29 3.35 2.35
CA PRO A 106 11.50 4.39 3.00
C PRO A 106 10.00 4.11 2.89
N PHE A 107 9.28 4.28 4.00
CA PHE A 107 7.83 4.14 4.02
C PHE A 107 7.17 5.18 4.94
N ARG A 108 5.88 5.44 4.70
CA ARG A 108 5.02 6.25 5.57
C ARG A 108 3.73 5.48 5.82
N ILE A 109 3.22 5.58 7.05
CA ILE A 109 1.96 4.95 7.45
C ILE A 109 0.93 6.06 7.67
N TYR A 110 -0.25 5.89 7.08
CA TYR A 110 -1.42 6.72 7.30
C TYR A 110 -2.52 5.85 7.88
N LEU A 111 -2.80 6.04 9.17
CA LEU A 111 -3.85 5.33 9.89
C LEU A 111 -5.18 6.06 9.71
N PHE A 112 -6.25 5.31 9.45
CA PHE A 112 -7.61 5.87 9.28
C PHE A 112 -8.64 5.32 10.27
N HIS A 113 -8.21 4.54 11.26
CA HIS A 113 -8.97 4.31 12.49
C HIS A 113 -8.12 4.75 13.68
N SER A 114 -8.77 5.34 14.69
CA SER A 114 -8.14 5.49 16.00
C SER A 114 -7.88 4.09 16.54
N PRO A 115 -6.65 3.76 16.99
CA PRO A 115 -6.42 2.50 17.65
C PRO A 115 -7.36 2.41 18.85
N ASP A 116 -8.13 1.33 18.96
CA ASP A 116 -8.88 1.06 20.18
C ASP A 116 -7.88 0.57 21.24
N PHE A 117 -7.28 1.53 21.93
CA PHE A 117 -6.37 1.28 23.06
C PHE A 117 -7.09 0.68 24.28
N SER A 118 -8.40 0.48 24.22
CA SER A 118 -9.18 -0.25 25.23
C SER A 118 -9.04 -1.77 25.10
N SER A 119 -8.43 -2.27 24.02
CA SER A 119 -8.29 -3.71 23.81
C SER A 119 -7.21 -4.33 24.72
N PRO A 120 -7.48 -5.51 25.31
CA PRO A 120 -6.59 -6.16 26.28
C PRO A 120 -5.25 -6.63 25.69
N GLU A 121 -5.07 -6.56 24.36
CA GLU A 121 -3.83 -6.93 23.68
C GLU A 121 -2.69 -5.91 23.87
N PHE A 122 -2.99 -4.71 24.38
CA PHE A 122 -2.03 -3.64 24.65
C PHE A 122 -1.83 -3.33 26.14
N SER A 123 -2.31 -4.19 27.05
CA SER A 123 -2.11 -4.09 28.52
C SER A 123 -1.02 -5.02 29.02
#